data_AF-A0A1V5QYC5-F1
#
_entry.id   AF-A0A1V5QYC5-F1
#
_cell.length_a   1.000
_cell.length_b   1.000
_cell.length_c   1.000
_cell.angle_alpha   90.00
_cell.angle_beta   90.00
_cell.angle_gamma   90.00
#
_symmetry.space_group_name_H-M   'P 1'
#
loop_
_entity.id
_entity.type
_entity.pdbx_description
1 polymer ?
#
loop_
_entity_poly.entity_id
_entity_poly.type
_entity_poly.pdbx_seq_one_letter_code
_entity_poly.pdbx_strand_id
1 'polypeptide(L)' 'MRQQTVELQTQPSKSEIASPTGFVFGSTQKMTLLVIVGLLLYLRLHLRRRKKDRICPHCGHRNPTHRQNCTQCSAPLFEG' A
#
# COMPACT_ATOMS: atom_id res chain seq x y z
N MET A 1 18.60 36.67 -58.74
CA MET A 1 18.54 35.34 -58.09
C MET A 1 19.24 35.45 -56.74
N ARG A 2 18.53 35.23 -55.63
CA ARG A 2 19.06 35.31 -54.25
C ARG A 2 19.75 34.00 -53.90
N GLN A 3 21.06 34.01 -53.68
CA GLN A 3 21.74 32.89 -53.04
C GLN A 3 21.55 33.02 -51.52
N GLN A 4 20.91 32.03 -50.92
CA GLN A 4 20.93 31.82 -49.47
C GLN A 4 22.24 31.11 -49.15
N THR A 5 23.14 31.79 -48.46
CA THR A 5 24.24 31.15 -47.75
C THR A 5 23.64 30.45 -46.55
N VAL A 6 23.68 29.12 -46.60
CA VAL A 6 23.32 28.24 -45.49
C VAL A 6 24.27 28.55 -44.34
N GLU A 7 23.78 29.33 -43.37
CA GLU A 7 24.41 29.48 -42.06
C GLU A 7 24.54 28.09 -41.45
N LEU A 8 25.78 27.64 -41.31
CA LEU A 8 26.13 26.43 -40.59
C LEU A 8 25.73 26.68 -39.13
N GLN A 9 24.53 26.21 -38.73
CA GLN A 9 24.19 26.07 -37.33
C GLN A 9 25.20 25.11 -36.70
N THR A 10 26.21 25.68 -36.06
CA THR A 10 26.94 25.01 -34.99
C THR A 10 25.93 24.81 -33.86
N GLN A 11 25.21 23.68 -33.91
CA GLN A 11 24.54 23.17 -32.72
C GLN A 11 25.63 22.99 -31.66
N PRO A 12 25.56 23.68 -30.51
CA PRO A 12 26.37 23.30 -29.39
C PRO A 12 25.89 21.90 -29.01
N SER A 13 26.80 20.95 -29.24
CA SER A 13 26.88 19.65 -28.63
C SER A 13 25.73 19.33 -27.67
N LYS A 14 24.90 18.37 -28.09
CA LYS A 14 24.36 17.34 -27.22
C LYS A 14 23.80 17.92 -25.91
N SER A 15 22.57 18.41 -25.96
CA SER A 15 21.72 18.32 -24.77
C SER A 15 21.57 16.83 -24.48
N GLU A 16 22.50 16.35 -23.68
CA GLU A 16 22.43 15.11 -22.96
C GLU A 16 21.06 15.13 -22.30
N ILE A 17 20.11 14.41 -22.90
CA ILE A 17 18.89 14.02 -22.23
C ILE A 17 19.42 13.22 -21.06
N ALA A 18 19.67 13.90 -19.95
CA ALA A 18 19.96 13.28 -18.69
C ALA A 18 18.73 12.44 -18.43
N SER A 19 18.81 11.16 -18.79
CA SER A 19 17.96 10.15 -18.20
C SER A 19 17.97 10.47 -16.71
N PRO A 20 16.81 10.64 -16.05
CA PRO A 20 16.77 10.70 -14.60
C PRO A 20 17.08 9.29 -14.09
N THR A 21 18.31 8.83 -14.34
CA THR A 21 18.89 7.58 -13.87
C THR A 21 19.24 7.84 -12.42
N GLY A 22 18.22 7.71 -11.57
CA GLY A 22 18.36 7.78 -10.13
C GLY A 22 17.38 8.75 -9.50
N PHE A 23 16.18 8.26 -9.18
CA PHE A 23 15.44 8.81 -8.05
C PHE A 23 16.27 8.53 -6.79
N VAL A 24 17.12 9.48 -6.41
CA VAL A 24 17.78 9.46 -5.11
C VAL A 24 16.69 9.74 -4.09
N PHE A 25 16.05 8.68 -3.60
CA PHE A 25 15.07 8.77 -2.51
C PHE A 25 15.78 9.45 -1.33
N GLY A 26 15.55 10.76 -1.19
CA GLY A 26 16.09 11.54 -0.10
C GLY A 26 15.68 10.92 1.23
N SER A 27 16.46 11.15 2.28
CA SER A 27 16.17 10.67 3.64
C SER A 27 14.72 10.97 4.04
N THR A 28 14.20 12.14 3.71
CA THR A 28 12.80 12.52 3.94
C THR A 28 11.81 11.67 3.13
N GLN A 29 12.10 11.37 1.86
CA GLN A 29 11.23 10.54 1.01
C GLN A 29 11.15 9.09 1.53
N LYS A 30 12.26 8.53 2.02
CA LYS A 30 12.28 7.19 2.63
C LYS A 30 11.49 7.16 3.93
N MET A 31 11.64 8.17 4.78
CA MET A 31 10.90 8.26 6.03
C MET A 31 9.39 8.36 5.78
N THR A 32 8.97 9.21 4.85
CA THR A 32 7.56 9.30 4.44
C THR A 32 7.04 7.96 3.92
N LEU A 33 7.81 7.28 3.08
CA LEU A 33 7.44 5.97 2.54
C LEU A 33 7.29 4.91 3.64
N LEU A 34 8.22 4.86 4.60
CA LEU A 34 8.15 3.94 5.74
C LEU A 34 6.93 4.19 6.62
N VAL A 35 6.59 5.46 6.88
CA VAL A 35 5.40 5.84 7.65
C VAL A 35 4.14 5.42 6.93
N ILE A 36 4.03 5.68 5.61
CA ILE A 36 2.87 5.27 4.80
C ILE A 36 2.71 3.75 4.78
N VAL A 37 3.79 3.03 4.51
CA VAL A 37 3.78 1.56 4.47
C VAL A 37 3.42 0.98 5.85
N GLY A 38 4.03 1.50 6.92
CA GLY A 38 3.73 1.12 8.29
C GLY A 38 2.26 1.36 8.67
N LEU A 39 1.71 2.53 8.31
CA LEU A 39 0.31 2.86 8.54
C LEU A 39 -0.64 1.92 7.79
N LEU A 40 -0.35 1.62 6.52
CA LEU A 40 -1.14 0.68 5.72
C LEU A 40 -1.11 -0.74 6.31
N LEU A 41 0.07 -1.22 6.71
CA LEU A 41 0.22 -2.52 7.36
C LEU A 41 -0.55 -2.57 8.68
N TYR A 42 -0.41 -1.53 9.52
CA TYR A 42 -1.13 -1.40 10.78
C TYR A 42 -2.64 -1.42 10.57
N LEU A 43 -3.17 -0.62 9.64
CA LEU A 43 -4.60 -0.64 9.31
C LEU A 43 -5.06 -2.03 8.85
N ARG A 44 -4.31 -2.68 7.96
CA ARG A 44 -4.65 -4.03 7.49
C ARG A 44 -4.68 -5.06 8.63
N LEU A 45 -3.69 -5.04 9.51
CA LEU A 45 -3.62 -5.91 10.68
C LEU A 45 -4.80 -5.66 11.63
N HIS A 46 -5.09 -4.39 11.90
CA HIS A 46 -6.19 -3.99 12.76
C HIS A 46 -7.55 -4.41 12.19
N LEU A 47 -7.79 -4.16 10.90
CA LEU A 47 -9.00 -4.61 10.19
C LEU A 47 -9.13 -6.13 10.16
N ARG A 48 -8.03 -6.88 9.96
CA ARG A 48 -8.04 -8.36 10.05
C ARG A 48 -8.45 -8.84 11.43
N ARG A 49 -7.96 -8.21 12.51
CA ARG A 49 -8.32 -8.57 13.90
C ARG A 49 -9.79 -8.29 14.22
N ARG A 50 -10.42 -7.30 13.58
CA ARG A 50 -11.85 -6.99 13.80
C ARG A 50 -12.82 -7.89 13.03
N LYS A 51 -12.39 -8.58 11.98
CA LYS A 51 -13.31 -8.95 10.89
C LYS A 51 -14.12 -10.22 11.06
N LYS A 52 -14.10 -10.89 12.21
CA LYS A 52 -14.73 -12.20 12.27
C LYS A 52 -15.34 -12.47 13.63
N ASP A 53 -16.56 -11.99 13.80
CA ASP A 53 -17.45 -12.43 14.87
C ASP A 53 -18.53 -13.34 14.27
N ARG A 54 -18.82 -14.46 14.92
CA ARG A 54 -19.93 -15.37 14.64
C ARG A 54 -20.93 -15.35 15.80
N ILE A 55 -22.21 -15.44 15.47
CA ILE A 55 -23.28 -15.45 16.46
C ILE A 55 -23.49 -16.90 16.91
N CYS A 56 -23.54 -17.13 18.22
CA CYS A 56 -23.82 -18.45 18.77
C CYS A 56 -25.28 -18.84 18.48
N PRO A 57 -25.56 -20.01 17.88
CA PRO A 57 -26.94 -20.45 17.59
C PRO A 57 -27.74 -20.81 18.85
N HIS A 58 -27.06 -21.14 19.96
CA HIS A 58 -27.72 -21.54 21.21
C HIS A 58 -28.17 -20.35 22.07
N CYS A 59 -27.36 -19.28 22.16
CA CYS A 59 -27.62 -18.16 23.07
C CYS A 59 -27.61 -16.78 22.41
N GLY A 60 -27.28 -16.69 21.11
CA GLY A 60 -27.22 -15.42 20.39
C GLY A 60 -25.99 -14.54 20.69
N HIS A 61 -25.05 -14.98 21.52
CA HIS A 61 -23.86 -14.19 21.84
C HIS A 61 -22.88 -14.09 20.66
N ARG A 62 -22.31 -12.90 20.44
CA ARG A 62 -21.26 -12.68 19.44
C ARG A 62 -19.93 -13.18 19.97
N ASN A 63 -19.35 -14.15 19.27
CA ASN A 63 -18.08 -14.75 19.60
C ASN A 63 -17.09 -14.54 18.44
N PRO A 64 -15.80 -14.38 18.68
CA PRO A 64 -14.82 -14.34 17.59
C PRO A 64 -14.81 -15.68 16.82
N THR A 65 -14.56 -15.67 15.51
CA THR A 65 -14.59 -16.90 14.69
C THR A 65 -13.50 -17.90 15.02
N HIS A 66 -12.41 -17.48 15.67
CA HIS A 66 -11.36 -18.40 16.08
C HIS A 66 -11.74 -19.22 17.33
N ARG A 67 -12.84 -18.89 18.02
CA ARG A 67 -13.29 -19.60 19.23
C ARG A 67 -14.20 -20.75 18.87
N GLN A 68 -13.78 -21.98 19.17
CA GLN A 68 -14.59 -23.19 18.97
C GLN A 68 -15.83 -23.24 19.86
N ASN A 69 -15.77 -22.67 21.07
CA ASN A 69 -16.84 -22.72 22.06
C ASN A 69 -17.28 -21.30 22.48
N CYS A 70 -18.54 -21.18 22.86
CA CYS A 70 -19.15 -19.89 23.20
C CYS A 70 -18.66 -19.40 24.56
N THR A 71 -18.29 -18.13 24.65
CA THR A 71 -17.82 -17.50 25.90
C THR A 71 -18.91 -17.40 26.97
N GLN A 72 -20.18 -17.35 26.57
CA GLN A 72 -21.33 -17.28 27.46
C GLN A 72 -21.87 -18.66 27.86
N CYS A 73 -22.41 -19.43 26.89
CA CYS A 73 -23.07 -20.70 27.19
C CYS A 73 -22.18 -21.95 27.05
N SER A 74 -20.89 -21.79 26.72
CA SER A 74 -19.93 -22.89 26.47
C SER A 74 -20.29 -23.86 25.33
N ALA A 75 -21.40 -23.65 24.64
CA ALA A 75 -21.83 -24.49 23.52
C ALA A 75 -20.85 -24.43 22.34
N PRO A 76 -20.70 -25.53 21.58
CA PRO A 76 -19.89 -25.56 20.37
C PRO A 76 -20.45 -24.59 19.31
N LEU A 77 -19.57 -23.78 18.73
CA LEU A 77 -19.87 -22.98 17.54
C LEU A 77 -19.42 -23.79 16.33
N PHE A 78 -20.33 -24.62 15.82
CA PHE A 78 -20.16 -25.28 14.54
C PHE A 78 -20.13 -24.21 13.43
N GLU A 79 -19.11 -24.26 12.57
CA GLU A 79 -19.15 -23.56 11.28
C GLU A 79 -20.20 -24.30 10.43
N GLY A 80 -21.40 -23.71 10.33
CA GLY A 80 -22.40 -24.09 9.33
C GLY A 80 -22.03 -23.48 7.98
#